data_AF-A0A0F9KWH1-F1
#
_entry.id   AF-A0A0F9KWH1-F1
#
_cell.length_a   1.000
_cell.length_b   1.000
_cell.length_c   1.000
_cell.angle_alpha   90.00
_cell.angle_beta   90.00
_cell.angle_gamma   90.00
#
_symmetry.space_group_name_H-M   'P 1'
#
loop_
_entity.id
_entity.type
_entity.pdbx_description
1 polymer ?
#
loop_
_entity_poly.entity_id
_entity_poly.type
_entity_poly.pdbx_seq_one_letter_code
_entity_poly.pdbx_strand_id
1 'polypeptide(L)'
;MTYEEADPTEEELRDQLRGALGVATLENSFENFLPQKGTEKALRACQLLAGGKTKWKMLLLYGGVGNGKTHLLEAIAIELYKQGVFCRVGVYPKMMGFLRSTMAKDANMRLEYILDGWCKAERLIIDDVGIGGSDTVWSMKMLEEIILARHKDNMFTVLSTNIDISELPERVLSRFGDPEKARMIQNQGEDYRPRKK
;
A
#
# COMPACT_ATOMS: atom_id res chain seq x y z
N MET A 1 -34.11 -29.42 7.71
CA MET A 1 -34.28 -28.09 8.30
C MET A 1 -33.21 -27.22 7.68
N THR A 2 -33.52 -26.58 6.56
CA THR A 2 -32.60 -25.69 5.85
C THR A 2 -32.62 -24.36 6.57
N TYR A 3 -31.50 -23.98 7.18
CA TYR A 3 -31.31 -22.63 7.67
C TYR A 3 -31.20 -21.73 6.43
N GLU A 4 -32.21 -20.90 6.17
CA GLU A 4 -32.06 -19.78 5.25
C GLU A 4 -31.14 -18.77 5.96
N GLU A 5 -29.91 -18.61 5.47
CA GLU A 5 -29.05 -17.50 5.89
C GLU A 5 -29.75 -16.20 5.48
N ALA A 6 -29.99 -15.33 6.47
CA ALA A 6 -30.60 -14.02 6.20
C ALA A 6 -29.68 -13.19 5.30
N ASP A 7 -30.26 -12.42 4.38
CA ASP A 7 -29.50 -11.50 3.53
C ASP A 7 -28.69 -10.52 4.41
N PRO A 8 -27.40 -10.29 4.07
CA PRO A 8 -26.55 -9.40 4.86
C PRO A 8 -27.09 -7.96 4.83
N THR A 9 -27.02 -7.30 5.98
CA THR A 9 -27.32 -5.88 6.13
C THR A 9 -26.35 -4.99 5.35
N GLU A 10 -26.71 -3.73 5.10
CA GLU A 10 -25.82 -2.77 4.43
C GLU A 10 -24.49 -2.59 5.20
N GLU A 11 -24.54 -2.60 6.53
CA GLU A 11 -23.35 -2.49 7.37
C GLU A 11 -22.43 -3.71 7.23
N GLU A 12 -22.98 -4.92 7.21
CA GLU A 12 -22.22 -6.15 6.97
C GLU A 12 -21.61 -6.18 5.58
N LEU A 13 -22.35 -5.75 4.55
CA LEU A 13 -21.83 -5.62 3.19
C LEU A 13 -20.67 -4.62 3.11
N ARG A 14 -20.78 -3.47 3.80
CA ARG A 14 -19.71 -2.47 3.89
C ARG A 14 -18.47 -3.03 4.58
N ASP A 15 -18.63 -3.78 5.68
CA ASP A 15 -17.50 -4.36 6.39
C ASP A 15 -16.82 -5.48 5.59
N GLN A 16 -17.62 -6.34 4.95
CA GLN A 16 -17.13 -7.36 4.03
C GLN A 16 -16.33 -6.73 2.88
N LEU A 17 -16.86 -5.67 2.25
CA LEU A 17 -16.17 -4.98 1.17
C LEU A 17 -14.86 -4.33 1.64
N ARG A 18 -14.89 -3.64 2.78
CA ARG A 18 -13.71 -3.04 3.39
C ARG A 18 -12.63 -4.10 3.67
N GLY A 19 -13.03 -5.23 4.25
CA GLY A 19 -12.15 -6.38 4.50
C GLY A 19 -11.58 -6.98 3.21
N ALA A 20 -12.40 -7.13 2.18
CA ALA A 20 -11.98 -7.64 0.87
C ALA A 20 -10.96 -6.71 0.19
N LEU A 21 -11.15 -5.39 0.28
CA LEU A 21 -10.22 -4.40 -0.27
C LEU A 21 -8.97 -4.20 0.58
N GLY A 22 -8.97 -4.65 1.84
CA GLY A 22 -7.86 -4.45 2.76
C GLY A 22 -7.65 -2.98 3.15
N VAL A 23 -8.71 -2.18 3.15
CA VAL A 23 -8.70 -0.75 3.54
C VAL A 23 -9.24 -0.57 4.97
N ALA A 24 -8.82 0.45 5.68
CA ALA A 24 -9.30 0.72 7.04
C ALA A 24 -10.73 1.29 7.05
N THR A 25 -11.13 2.00 6.00
CA THR A 25 -12.49 2.53 5.81
C THR A 25 -12.77 2.81 4.32
N LEU A 26 -14.02 2.66 3.89
CA LEU A 26 -14.46 3.05 2.54
C LEU A 26 -14.56 4.57 2.37
N GLU A 27 -14.50 5.32 3.49
CA GLU A 27 -14.52 6.78 3.48
C GLU A 27 -13.18 7.39 3.06
N ASN A 28 -12.09 6.61 3.03
CA ASN A 28 -10.79 7.09 2.58
C ASN A 28 -10.71 7.14 1.04
N SER A 29 -11.61 7.90 0.42
CA SER A 29 -11.76 8.07 -1.02
C SER A 29 -11.10 9.36 -1.52
N PHE A 30 -10.91 9.52 -2.84
CA PHE A 30 -10.39 10.77 -3.39
C PHE A 30 -11.36 11.93 -3.17
N GLU A 31 -12.67 11.65 -3.17
CA GLU A 31 -13.73 12.62 -2.97
C GLU A 31 -13.73 13.17 -1.52
N ASN A 32 -13.39 12.32 -0.56
CA ASN A 32 -13.34 12.68 0.87
C ASN A 32 -11.96 13.17 1.33
N PHE A 33 -10.94 13.13 0.47
CA PHE A 33 -9.62 13.67 0.80
C PHE A 33 -9.69 15.20 0.84
N LEU A 34 -9.41 15.80 2.00
CA LEU A 34 -9.42 17.25 2.18
C LEU A 34 -8.07 17.86 1.76
N PRO A 35 -7.92 18.46 0.57
CA PRO A 35 -6.63 18.92 0.11
C PRO A 35 -6.16 20.13 0.94
N GLN A 36 -4.89 20.13 1.30
CA GLN A 36 -4.22 21.24 1.97
C GLN A 36 -2.87 21.51 1.31
N LYS A 37 -2.28 22.67 1.64
CA LYS A 37 -0.96 23.06 1.14
C LYS A 37 0.05 21.94 1.36
N GLY A 38 0.72 21.50 0.29
CA GLY A 38 1.74 20.45 0.32
C GLY A 38 1.24 19.05 -0.05
N THR A 39 -0.08 18.84 -0.17
CA THR A 39 -0.66 17.54 -0.55
C THR A 39 -0.97 17.41 -2.05
N GLU A 40 -0.94 18.51 -2.80
CA GLU A 40 -1.49 18.61 -4.16
C GLU A 40 -0.76 17.68 -5.13
N LYS A 41 0.57 17.60 -5.03
CA LYS A 41 1.38 16.71 -5.87
C LYS A 41 1.08 15.24 -5.60
N ALA A 42 0.93 14.87 -4.33
CA ALA A 42 0.63 13.50 -3.92
C ALA A 42 -0.78 13.10 -4.38
N LEU A 43 -1.79 13.93 -4.09
CA LEU A 43 -3.16 13.71 -4.53
C LEU A 43 -3.25 13.55 -6.06
N ARG A 44 -2.67 14.49 -6.80
CA ARG A 44 -2.69 14.45 -8.28
C ARG A 44 -2.03 13.19 -8.82
N ALA A 45 -0.89 12.78 -8.28
CA ALA A 45 -0.21 11.58 -8.73
C ALA A 45 -1.03 10.31 -8.45
N CYS A 46 -1.67 10.22 -7.29
CA CYS A 46 -2.54 9.10 -6.93
C CYS A 46 -3.75 9.00 -7.87
N GLN A 47 -4.43 10.14 -8.12
CA GLN A 47 -5.56 10.20 -9.05
C GLN A 47 -5.17 9.81 -10.48
N LEU A 48 -4.02 10.31 -10.97
CA LEU A 48 -3.54 9.97 -12.31
C LEU A 48 -3.18 8.49 -12.41
N LEU A 49 -2.51 7.94 -11.40
CA LEU A 49 -2.12 6.52 -11.36
C LEU A 49 -3.35 5.61 -11.30
N ALA A 50 -4.30 5.89 -10.39
CA ALA A 50 -5.52 5.12 -10.24
C ALA A 50 -6.43 5.19 -11.49
N GLY A 51 -6.44 6.33 -12.17
CA GLY A 51 -7.18 6.51 -13.42
C GLY A 51 -6.48 5.96 -14.67
N GLY A 52 -5.32 5.32 -14.54
CA GLY A 52 -4.55 4.78 -15.69
C GLY A 52 -4.00 5.86 -16.63
N LYS A 53 -3.81 7.09 -16.13
CA LYS A 53 -3.39 8.27 -16.92
C LYS A 53 -1.87 8.53 -16.84
N THR A 54 -1.10 7.54 -16.42
CA THR A 54 0.35 7.62 -16.24
C THR A 54 1.07 6.62 -17.14
N LYS A 55 2.27 6.97 -17.61
CA LYS A 55 3.16 6.00 -18.28
C LYS A 55 3.87 5.09 -17.27
N TRP A 56 4.18 5.64 -16.10
CA TRP A 56 4.75 4.94 -14.96
C TRP A 56 3.67 4.20 -14.16
N LYS A 57 4.03 3.11 -13.49
CA LYS A 57 3.11 2.24 -12.74
C LYS A 57 3.49 2.10 -11.26
N MET A 58 4.66 2.60 -10.88
CA MET A 58 5.15 2.54 -9.50
C MET A 58 5.15 3.92 -8.85
N LEU A 59 4.74 4.00 -7.59
CA LEU A 59 4.68 5.25 -6.82
C LEU A 59 5.17 5.01 -5.39
N LEU A 60 6.12 5.82 -4.93
CA LEU A 60 6.52 5.90 -3.52
C LEU A 60 6.05 7.25 -2.97
N LEU A 61 5.12 7.23 -2.02
CA LEU A 61 4.74 8.39 -1.23
C LEU A 61 5.55 8.42 0.07
N TYR A 62 6.16 9.55 0.39
CA TYR A 62 6.94 9.70 1.62
C TYR A 62 6.68 11.05 2.30
N GLY A 63 7.06 11.18 3.56
CA GLY A 63 6.91 12.40 4.36
C GLY A 63 6.34 12.14 5.74
N GLY A 64 6.19 13.19 6.54
CA GLY A 64 5.82 13.10 7.96
C GLY A 64 4.51 12.36 8.26
N VAL A 65 4.32 11.99 9.52
CA VAL A 65 3.12 11.28 9.98
C VAL A 65 1.85 12.13 9.88
N GLY A 66 0.71 11.49 9.66
CA GLY A 66 -0.60 12.15 9.72
C GLY A 66 -0.93 13.10 8.57
N ASN A 67 -0.13 13.13 7.49
CA ASN A 67 -0.36 13.98 6.32
C ASN A 67 -1.24 13.35 5.22
N GLY A 68 -1.93 12.23 5.51
CA GLY A 68 -2.91 11.62 4.60
C GLY A 68 -2.36 10.60 3.58
N LYS A 69 -1.13 10.09 3.74
CA LYS A 69 -0.60 9.03 2.85
C LYS A 69 -1.47 7.76 2.83
N THR A 70 -1.82 7.21 3.99
CA THR A 70 -2.70 6.02 4.09
C THR A 70 -4.04 6.28 3.42
N HIS A 71 -4.65 7.45 3.64
CA HIS A 71 -5.88 7.85 2.95
C HIS A 71 -5.71 7.79 1.42
N LEU A 72 -4.65 8.40 0.89
CA LEU A 72 -4.40 8.40 -0.56
C LEU A 72 -4.18 6.98 -1.11
N LEU A 73 -3.51 6.09 -0.37
CA LEU A 73 -3.32 4.69 -0.77
C LEU A 73 -4.64 3.93 -0.79
N GLU A 74 -5.49 4.09 0.22
CA GLU A 74 -6.82 3.49 0.27
C GLU A 74 -7.72 4.04 -0.84
N ALA A 75 -7.62 5.34 -1.14
CA ALA A 75 -8.36 5.98 -2.22
C ALA A 75 -8.00 5.38 -3.59
N ILE A 76 -6.72 5.04 -3.83
CA ILE A 76 -6.31 4.30 -5.02
C ILE A 76 -7.00 2.94 -5.09
N ALA A 77 -7.01 2.17 -3.99
CA ALA A 77 -7.63 0.85 -3.97
C ALA A 77 -9.15 0.91 -4.22
N ILE A 78 -9.83 1.86 -3.58
CA ILE A 78 -11.27 2.10 -3.74
C ILE A 78 -11.59 2.53 -5.17
N GLU A 79 -10.80 3.44 -5.75
CA GLU A 79 -10.99 3.91 -7.12
C GLU A 79 -10.78 2.80 -8.14
N LEU A 80 -9.75 1.95 -7.96
CA LEU A 80 -9.55 0.77 -8.80
C LEU A 80 -10.73 -0.19 -8.68
N TYR A 81 -11.25 -0.42 -7.47
CA TYR A 81 -12.41 -1.28 -7.27
C TYR A 81 -13.67 -0.75 -7.98
N LYS A 82 -13.94 0.57 -7.92
CA LYS A 82 -15.02 1.22 -8.67
C LYS A 82 -14.92 0.98 -10.18
N GLN A 83 -13.70 0.76 -10.70
CA GLN A 83 -13.42 0.44 -12.10
C GLN A 83 -13.45 -1.07 -12.41
N GLY A 84 -13.87 -1.91 -11.46
CA GLY A 84 -13.90 -3.37 -11.60
C GLY A 84 -12.53 -4.02 -11.47
N VAL A 85 -11.57 -3.33 -10.85
CA VAL A 85 -10.18 -3.74 -10.78
C VAL A 85 -9.77 -4.00 -9.33
N PHE A 86 -9.36 -5.22 -9.01
CA PHE A 86 -8.90 -5.55 -7.67
C PHE A 86 -7.45 -5.07 -7.44
N CYS A 87 -7.17 -4.60 -6.23
CA CYS A 87 -5.85 -4.23 -5.77
C CYS A 87 -5.57 -4.86 -4.41
N ARG A 88 -4.43 -5.58 -4.30
CA ARG A 88 -4.01 -6.15 -3.03
C ARG A 88 -3.41 -5.03 -2.16
N VAL A 89 -3.99 -4.79 -0.98
CA VAL A 89 -3.48 -3.83 0.00
C VAL A 89 -2.88 -4.58 1.18
N GLY A 90 -1.70 -4.16 1.62
CA GLY A 90 -1.02 -4.72 2.78
C GLY A 90 -0.36 -3.64 3.62
N VAL A 91 -0.31 -3.86 4.93
CA VAL A 91 0.43 -3.01 5.87
C VAL A 91 1.77 -3.70 6.16
N TYR A 92 2.88 -3.01 5.91
CA TYR A 92 4.20 -3.61 5.89
C TYR A 92 4.57 -4.38 7.17
N PRO A 93 4.41 -3.83 8.39
CA PRO A 93 4.65 -4.59 9.63
C PRO A 93 3.85 -5.90 9.73
N LYS A 94 2.58 -5.90 9.30
CA LYS A 94 1.72 -7.09 9.32
C LYS A 94 2.17 -8.13 8.30
N MET A 95 2.55 -7.69 7.10
CA MET A 95 3.09 -8.56 6.06
C MET A 95 4.36 -9.27 6.54
N MET A 96 5.31 -8.52 7.10
CA MET A 96 6.57 -9.07 7.59
C MET A 96 6.36 -10.01 8.79
N GLY A 97 5.48 -9.64 9.73
CA GLY A 97 5.08 -10.52 10.83
C GLY A 97 4.46 -11.83 10.36
N PHE A 98 3.63 -11.79 9.31
CA PHE A 98 3.02 -13.00 8.74
C PHE A 98 4.05 -13.92 8.10
N LEU A 99 4.97 -13.40 7.28
CA LEU A 99 6.09 -14.18 6.74
C LEU A 99 6.92 -14.80 7.87
N ARG A 100 7.28 -14.01 8.89
CA ARG A 100 8.11 -14.47 10.01
C ARG A 100 7.44 -15.60 10.79
N SER A 101 6.14 -15.48 11.06
CA SER A 101 5.38 -16.53 11.74
C SER A 101 5.30 -17.83 10.93
N THR A 102 5.43 -17.75 9.61
CA THR A 102 5.45 -18.91 8.71
C THR A 102 6.83 -19.58 8.72
N MET A 103 7.92 -18.80 8.75
CA MET A 103 9.28 -19.32 8.91
C MET A 103 9.45 -20.12 10.21
N ALA A 104 8.93 -19.58 11.32
CA ALA A 104 9.06 -20.21 12.64
C ALA A 104 8.40 -21.59 12.74
N LYS A 105 7.51 -21.93 11.79
CA LYS A 105 6.83 -23.23 11.71
C LYS A 105 7.55 -24.23 10.78
N ASP A 106 8.80 -23.95 10.41
CA ASP A 106 9.64 -24.75 9.48
C ASP A 106 8.94 -25.06 8.14
N ALA A 107 8.14 -24.10 7.66
CA ALA A 107 7.30 -24.24 6.48
C ALA A 107 7.87 -23.44 5.30
N ASN A 108 9.12 -23.74 4.89
CA ASN A 108 9.84 -22.96 3.86
C ASN A 108 9.09 -22.85 2.53
N MET A 109 8.49 -23.94 2.03
CA MET A 109 7.64 -23.90 0.82
C MET A 109 6.44 -22.95 0.95
N ARG A 110 5.87 -22.85 2.16
CA ARG A 110 4.73 -21.95 2.43
C ARG A 110 5.17 -20.49 2.47
N LEU A 111 6.38 -20.21 2.97
CA LEU A 111 6.96 -18.88 2.95
C LEU A 111 7.13 -18.36 1.52
N GLU A 112 7.78 -19.16 0.67
CA GLU A 112 8.01 -18.81 -0.74
C GLU A 112 6.69 -18.56 -1.46
N TYR A 113 5.68 -19.41 -1.24
CA TYR A 113 4.35 -19.21 -1.83
C TYR A 113 3.69 -17.88 -1.42
N ILE A 114 3.80 -17.49 -0.14
CA ILE A 114 3.23 -16.22 0.36
C ILE A 114 3.95 -15.03 -0.30
N LEU A 115 5.29 -15.06 -0.31
CA LEU A 115 6.11 -14.02 -0.90
C LEU A 115 5.84 -13.89 -2.41
N ASP A 116 5.82 -15.01 -3.13
CA ASP A 116 5.49 -15.08 -4.54
C ASP A 116 4.11 -14.48 -4.85
N GLY A 117 3.14 -14.70 -3.96
CA GLY A 117 1.82 -14.08 -4.05
C GLY A 117 1.84 -12.54 -3.97
N TRP A 118 2.85 -11.92 -3.33
CA TRP A 118 3.04 -10.46 -3.37
C TRP A 118 3.85 -10.03 -4.58
N CYS A 119 4.86 -10.81 -4.98
CA CYS A 119 5.61 -10.55 -6.21
C CYS A 119 4.71 -10.54 -7.45
N LYS A 120 3.74 -11.47 -7.55
CA LYS A 120 2.89 -11.67 -8.72
C LYS A 120 1.52 -11.00 -8.68
N ALA A 121 1.14 -10.37 -7.56
CA ALA A 121 -0.14 -9.66 -7.49
C ALA A 121 -0.24 -8.58 -8.58
N GLU A 122 -1.27 -8.56 -9.41
CA GLU A 122 -1.38 -7.60 -10.53
C GLU A 122 -1.19 -6.14 -10.08
N ARG A 123 -1.76 -5.80 -8.92
CA ARG A 123 -1.67 -4.49 -8.27
C ARG A 123 -1.42 -4.69 -6.79
N LEU A 124 -0.40 -4.02 -6.28
CA LEU A 124 0.01 -4.12 -4.88
C LEU A 124 0.21 -2.73 -4.29
N ILE A 125 -0.40 -2.52 -3.13
CA ILE A 125 -0.17 -1.36 -2.28
C ILE A 125 0.43 -1.87 -0.96
N ILE A 126 1.55 -1.30 -0.56
CA ILE A 126 2.18 -1.58 0.74
C ILE A 126 2.24 -0.26 1.51
N ASP A 127 1.42 -0.16 2.55
CA ASP A 127 1.37 0.99 3.43
C ASP A 127 2.36 0.85 4.60
N ASP A 128 2.82 1.99 5.11
CA ASP A 128 3.65 2.13 6.31
C ASP A 128 4.95 1.32 6.25
N VAL A 129 5.63 1.36 5.10
CA VAL A 129 6.99 0.82 4.96
C VAL A 129 7.90 1.64 5.86
N GLY A 130 8.62 0.98 6.75
CA GLY A 130 9.47 1.65 7.70
C GLY A 130 10.23 0.66 8.58
N ILE A 131 10.94 1.20 9.55
CA ILE A 131 11.68 0.41 10.53
C ILE A 131 10.70 0.03 11.65
N GLY A 132 10.25 -1.22 11.65
CA GLY A 132 9.36 -1.76 12.68
C GLY A 132 9.80 -3.16 13.12
N GLY A 133 10.21 -3.29 14.39
CA GLY A 133 10.52 -4.57 15.04
C GLY A 133 12.00 -4.96 15.10
N SER A 134 12.30 -6.12 15.70
CA SER A 134 13.65 -6.60 16.00
C SER A 134 14.44 -7.18 14.81
N ASP A 135 13.81 -7.36 13.65
CA ASP A 135 14.38 -8.05 12.47
C ASP A 135 14.38 -7.17 11.19
N THR A 136 14.64 -5.86 11.34
CA THR A 136 14.60 -4.87 10.25
C THR A 136 15.39 -5.30 9.01
N VAL A 137 16.57 -5.91 9.17
CA VAL A 137 17.42 -6.33 8.04
C VAL A 137 16.73 -7.37 7.16
N TRP A 138 16.11 -8.38 7.77
CA TRP A 138 15.43 -9.43 7.02
C TRP A 138 14.15 -8.91 6.35
N SER A 139 13.36 -8.12 7.09
CA SER A 139 12.14 -7.50 6.54
C SER A 139 12.46 -6.63 5.32
N MET A 140 13.52 -5.83 5.40
CA MET A 140 13.97 -5.00 4.28
C MET A 140 14.45 -5.83 3.09
N LYS A 141 15.11 -6.97 3.30
CA LYS A 141 15.45 -7.90 2.20
C LYS A 141 14.20 -8.46 1.52
N MET A 142 13.16 -8.84 2.27
CA MET A 142 11.90 -9.29 1.69
C MET A 142 11.22 -8.19 0.88
N LEU A 143 11.27 -6.94 1.36
CA LEU A 143 10.81 -5.79 0.57
C LEU A 143 11.61 -5.64 -0.73
N GLU A 144 12.94 -5.72 -0.68
CA GLU A 144 13.79 -5.65 -1.88
C GLU A 144 13.42 -6.72 -2.91
N GLU A 145 13.16 -7.96 -2.47
CA GLU A 145 12.75 -9.06 -3.34
C GLU A 145 11.41 -8.77 -4.04
N ILE A 146 10.40 -8.30 -3.28
CA ILE A 146 9.10 -7.91 -3.83
C ILE A 146 9.28 -6.79 -4.86
N ILE A 147 10.01 -5.72 -4.52
CA ILE A 147 10.17 -4.57 -5.40
C ILE A 147 10.99 -4.92 -6.64
N LEU A 148 12.03 -5.75 -6.50
CA LEU A 148 12.83 -6.20 -7.62
C LEU A 148 12.00 -6.98 -8.64
N ALA A 149 11.21 -7.96 -8.18
CA ALA A 149 10.36 -8.76 -9.05
C ALA A 149 9.34 -7.90 -9.80
N ARG A 150 8.65 -7.01 -9.07
CA ARG A 150 7.61 -6.15 -9.64
C ARG A 150 8.14 -5.09 -10.59
N HIS A 151 9.31 -4.54 -10.29
CA HIS A 151 9.97 -3.57 -11.18
C HIS A 151 10.43 -4.20 -12.49
N LYS A 152 10.93 -5.44 -12.45
CA LYS A 152 11.35 -6.19 -13.64
C LYS A 152 10.21 -6.26 -14.67
N ASP A 153 9.00 -6.56 -14.18
CA ASP A 153 7.82 -6.74 -15.02
C ASP A 153 6.94 -5.47 -15.14
N ASN A 154 7.43 -4.32 -14.66
CA ASN A 154 6.72 -3.03 -14.64
C ASN A 154 5.29 -3.14 -14.08
N MET A 155 5.15 -3.76 -12.92
CA MET A 155 3.87 -4.01 -12.26
C MET A 155 3.43 -2.83 -11.39
N PHE A 156 2.11 -2.64 -11.29
CA PHE A 156 1.51 -1.58 -10.50
C PHE A 156 1.87 -1.73 -9.01
N THR A 157 2.60 -0.76 -8.46
CA THR A 157 3.11 -0.86 -7.09
C THR A 157 3.09 0.48 -6.39
N VAL A 158 2.37 0.61 -5.28
CA VAL A 158 2.37 1.83 -4.47
C VAL A 158 2.96 1.53 -3.10
N LEU A 159 3.90 2.36 -2.67
CA LEU A 159 4.47 2.32 -1.33
C LEU A 159 4.14 3.62 -0.60
N SER A 160 3.97 3.53 0.72
CA SER A 160 4.10 4.69 1.59
C SER A 160 5.18 4.47 2.65
N THR A 161 5.82 5.56 3.08
CA THR A 161 6.76 5.54 4.20
C THR A 161 6.68 6.83 5.02
N ASN A 162 6.86 6.72 6.32
CA ASN A 162 6.97 7.84 7.25
C ASN A 162 8.42 8.12 7.73
N ILE A 163 9.36 7.21 7.43
CA ILE A 163 10.80 7.40 7.70
C ILE A 163 11.44 8.28 6.63
N ASP A 164 12.68 8.71 6.88
CA ASP A 164 13.46 9.34 5.83
C ASP A 164 13.67 8.33 4.70
N ILE A 165 13.49 8.75 3.44
CA ILE A 165 13.67 7.84 2.30
C ILE A 165 15.11 7.33 2.21
N SER A 166 16.10 8.06 2.74
CA SER A 166 17.49 7.61 2.81
C SER A 166 17.69 6.39 3.73
N GLU A 167 16.74 6.10 4.60
CA GLU A 167 16.74 4.89 5.44
C GLU A 167 16.14 3.67 4.72
N LEU A 168 15.48 3.87 3.56
CA LEU A 168 15.04 2.74 2.73
C LEU A 168 16.25 2.08 2.05
N PRO A 169 16.16 0.77 1.72
CA PRO A 169 17.25 0.09 1.02
C PRO A 169 17.55 0.77 -0.32
N GLU A 170 18.85 0.97 -0.62
CA GLU A 170 19.31 1.62 -1.85
C GLU A 170 18.70 0.97 -3.10
N ARG A 171 18.54 -0.36 -3.10
CA ARG A 171 17.91 -1.07 -4.20
C ARG A 171 16.47 -0.64 -4.40
N VAL A 172 15.68 -0.49 -3.33
CA VAL A 172 14.29 0.01 -3.43
C VAL A 172 14.30 1.42 -4.04
N LEU A 173 15.12 2.32 -3.51
CA LEU A 173 15.23 3.70 -4.01
C LEU A 173 15.64 3.75 -5.48
N SER A 174 16.61 2.94 -5.89
CA SER A 174 17.06 2.84 -7.28
C SER A 174 15.92 2.46 -8.23
N ARG A 175 15.01 1.56 -7.83
CA ARG A 175 13.88 1.13 -8.66
C ARG A 175 12.76 2.17 -8.70
N PHE A 176 12.52 2.86 -7.58
CA PHE A 176 11.57 3.98 -7.57
C PHE A 176 12.13 5.26 -8.19
N GLY A 177 13.45 5.33 -8.38
CA GLY A 177 14.16 6.39 -9.08
C GLY A 177 14.15 6.27 -10.61
N ASP A 178 13.73 5.14 -11.18
CA ASP A 178 13.58 4.96 -12.63
C ASP A 178 12.42 5.84 -13.14
N PRO A 179 12.70 6.92 -13.89
CA PRO A 179 11.67 7.86 -14.33
C PRO A 179 10.77 7.31 -15.45
N GLU A 180 11.10 6.16 -16.06
CA GLU A 180 10.22 5.49 -17.01
C GLU A 180 9.13 4.69 -16.30
N LYS A 181 9.45 4.11 -15.15
CA LYS A 181 8.58 3.16 -14.43
C LYS A 181 7.95 3.71 -13.16
N ALA A 182 8.59 4.66 -12.51
CA ALA A 182 8.26 5.04 -11.14
C ALA A 182 8.27 6.56 -10.87
N ARG A 183 7.59 6.97 -9.79
CA ARG A 183 7.71 8.31 -9.21
C ARG A 183 7.89 8.21 -7.70
N MET A 184 8.76 9.06 -7.14
CA MET A 184 8.85 9.32 -5.70
C MET A 184 8.28 10.70 -5.43
N ILE A 185 7.33 10.80 -4.51
CA ILE A 185 6.64 12.06 -4.20
C ILE A 185 6.59 12.27 -2.71
N GLN A 186 7.17 13.38 -2.27
CA GLN A 186 7.02 13.86 -0.90
C GLN A 186 5.64 14.48 -0.73
N ASN A 187 4.86 13.93 0.20
CA ASN A 187 3.69 14.61 0.73
C ASN A 187 4.15 15.56 1.86
N GLN A 188 3.97 16.86 1.63
CA GLN A 188 4.41 17.93 2.53
C GLN A 188 3.23 18.53 3.32
N GLY A 189 2.05 17.90 3.28
CA GLY A 189 0.91 18.35 4.07
C GLY A 189 1.19 18.35 5.56
N GLU A 190 0.53 19.25 6.29
CA GLU A 190 0.53 19.24 7.75
C GLU A 190 -0.20 18.00 8.31
N ASP A 191 0.01 17.71 9.59
CA ASP A 191 -0.70 16.62 10.26
C ASP A 191 -2.20 16.97 10.42
N TYR A 192 -3.08 16.16 9.86
CA TYR A 192 -4.54 16.32 9.98
C TYR A 192 -5.07 16.03 11.39
N ARG A 193 -4.28 15.34 12.23
CA ARG A 193 -4.70 15.00 13.59
C ARG A 193 -4.74 16.27 14.45
N PRO A 194 -5.78 16.45 15.27
CA PRO A 194 -5.89 17.64 16.11
C PRO A 194 -4.62 17.78 16.98
N ARG A 195 -3.99 18.97 16.92
CA ARG A 195 -2.92 19.32 17.86
C ARG A 195 -3.54 19.25 19.25
N LYS A 196 -3.08 18.31 20.09
CA LYS A 196 -3.44 18.32 21.51
C LYS A 196 -3.09 19.72 22.05
N LYS A 197 -4.10 20.46 22.50
CA LYS A 197 -3.90 21.68 23.29
C LYS A 197 -3.32 21.31 24.65
#